data_AF-A0A258JLE6-F1
#
_entry.id   AF-A0A258JLE6-F1
#
_cell.length_a   1.000
_cell.length_b   1.000
_cell.length_c   1.000
_cell.angle_alpha   90.00
_cell.angle_beta   90.00
_cell.angle_gamma   90.00
#
_symmetry.space_group_name_H-M   'P 1'
#
loop_
_entity.id
_entity.type
_entity.pdbx_description
1 polymer ?
#
loop_
_entity_poly.entity_id
_entity_poly.type
_entity_poly.pdbx_seq_one_letter_code
_entity_poly.pdbx_strand_id
1 'polypeptide(L)'
;MAAIQDENVRRHYKQDLNDRLKRLLSPNAEPRSGGRRFEGGSWGSAPSGGGRGTFGRNGGRGDARGGRFGREAPLIMPGGEISRTAVVRGPLASLPRNEALLLFCLLSHPWLMDEFGEDVSDLPFANKEADRLRRALLEAHLDGADDSDALAAHLSREDLDALAQRVRGLANPRMDWPVYPDTGAEDVRLWWSQRSALHRKAYTLSRELREAERSLGEDPSEANFAWLRDVRERLSAAEGTDALVEGFGASSGRGGTRSV
;
A
#
# COMPACT_ATOMS: atom_id res chain seq x y z
N MET A 1 -11.85 -4.22 -42.20
CA MET A 1 -11.47 -3.27 -41.13
C MET A 1 -12.08 -1.92 -41.47
N ALA A 2 -13.27 -1.64 -40.95
CA ALA A 2 -14.00 -0.41 -41.25
C ALA A 2 -13.56 0.68 -40.26
N ALA A 3 -12.73 1.61 -40.73
CA ALA A 3 -12.46 2.85 -40.01
C ALA A 3 -13.76 3.67 -39.98
N ILE A 4 -14.25 3.96 -38.78
CA ILE A 4 -15.47 4.75 -38.57
C ILE A 4 -15.20 6.15 -39.12
N GLN A 5 -15.81 6.49 -40.26
CA GLN A 5 -15.60 7.75 -41.00
C GLN A 5 -16.35 8.96 -40.41
N ASP A 6 -17.12 8.79 -39.33
CA ASP A 6 -18.05 9.82 -38.86
C ASP A 6 -17.61 10.45 -37.51
N GLU A 7 -17.16 11.69 -37.59
CA GLU A 7 -16.68 12.50 -36.46
C GLU A 7 -17.79 12.74 -35.40
N ASN A 8 -19.06 12.76 -35.80
CA ASN A 8 -20.18 12.88 -34.86
C ASN A 8 -20.38 11.60 -34.05
N VAL A 9 -20.19 10.43 -34.67
CA VAL A 9 -20.26 9.14 -33.97
C VAL A 9 -19.12 9.05 -32.96
N ARG A 10 -17.91 9.48 -33.33
CA ARG A 10 -16.76 9.53 -32.42
C ARG A 10 -17.00 10.44 -31.21
N ARG A 11 -17.64 11.60 -31.40
CA ARG A 11 -18.00 12.51 -30.30
C ARG A 11 -19.06 11.94 -29.37
N HIS A 12 -20.08 11.29 -29.92
CA HIS A 12 -21.11 10.62 -29.12
C HIS A 12 -20.53 9.46 -28.31
N TYR A 13 -19.67 8.64 -28.90
CA TYR A 13 -18.96 7.58 -28.16
C TYR A 13 -18.04 8.14 -27.08
N LYS A 14 -17.31 9.21 -27.38
CA LYS A 14 -16.44 9.88 -26.39
C LYS A 14 -17.24 10.45 -25.21
N GLN A 15 -18.43 11.00 -25.47
CA GLN A 15 -19.34 11.48 -24.42
C GLN A 15 -19.91 10.32 -23.59
N ASP A 16 -20.40 9.26 -24.24
CA ASP A 16 -21.00 8.10 -23.56
C ASP A 16 -19.97 7.36 -22.68
N LEU A 17 -18.72 7.28 -23.14
CA LEU A 17 -17.61 6.64 -22.41
C LEU A 17 -17.18 7.51 -21.20
N ASN A 18 -17.18 8.83 -21.35
CA ASN A 18 -16.89 9.77 -20.26
C ASN A 18 -18.01 9.78 -19.20
N ASP A 19 -19.27 9.61 -19.63
CA ASP A 19 -20.42 9.51 -18.72
C ASP A 19 -20.44 8.18 -17.95
N ARG A 20 -20.02 7.08 -18.58
CA ARG A 20 -19.80 5.78 -17.89
C ARG A 20 -18.64 5.86 -16.91
N LEU A 21 -17.54 6.52 -17.28
CA LEU A 21 -16.39 6.76 -16.39
C LEU A 21 -16.79 7.60 -15.18
N LYS A 22 -17.58 8.66 -15.38
CA LYS A 22 -18.14 9.47 -14.29
C LYS A 22 -19.08 8.67 -13.39
N ARG A 23 -19.91 7.78 -13.95
CA ARG A 23 -20.78 6.89 -13.15
C ARG A 23 -20.00 5.89 -12.31
N LEU A 24 -18.87 5.38 -12.81
CA LEU A 24 -18.02 4.43 -12.08
C LEU A 24 -17.14 5.12 -11.02
N LEU A 25 -16.73 6.37 -11.25
CA LEU A 25 -15.92 7.16 -10.32
C LEU A 25 -16.76 7.98 -9.33
N SER A 26 -18.07 8.09 -9.53
CA SER A 26 -18.96 8.73 -8.57
C SER A 26 -19.36 7.74 -7.48
N PRO A 27 -19.18 8.05 -6.19
CA PRO A 27 -19.74 7.26 -5.12
C PRO A 27 -21.27 7.29 -5.23
N ASN A 28 -21.87 6.11 -5.24
CA ASN A 28 -23.30 5.86 -5.39
C ASN A 28 -24.15 6.76 -4.45
N ALA A 29 -24.65 7.89 -4.96
CA ALA A 29 -25.68 8.68 -4.31
C ALA A 29 -27.02 8.25 -4.94
N GLU A 30 -27.67 7.26 -4.31
CA GLU A 30 -29.03 6.90 -4.64
C GLU A 30 -29.96 8.13 -4.53
N PRO A 31 -30.82 8.39 -5.52
CA PRO A 31 -31.93 9.31 -5.33
C PRO A 31 -32.99 8.61 -4.48
N ARG A 32 -32.96 8.81 -3.16
CA ARG A 32 -34.05 8.41 -2.27
C ARG A 32 -35.25 9.32 -2.48
N SER A 33 -36.06 8.99 -3.48
CA SER A 33 -37.46 9.37 -3.57
C SER A 33 -38.26 8.58 -2.53
N GLY A 34 -39.00 9.27 -1.67
CA GLY A 34 -40.15 8.70 -0.98
C GLY A 34 -40.31 9.06 0.49
N GLY A 35 -41.25 9.97 0.79
CA GLY A 35 -42.23 9.69 1.84
C GLY A 35 -42.42 10.69 2.98
N ARG A 36 -43.54 11.44 2.88
CA ARG A 36 -44.48 11.84 3.95
C ARG A 36 -44.18 13.05 4.85
N ARG A 37 -44.80 14.17 4.44
CA ARG A 37 -45.86 14.94 5.15
C ARG A 37 -46.21 14.52 6.60
N PHE A 38 -46.03 15.47 7.52
CA PHE A 38 -46.76 15.66 8.78
C PHE A 38 -46.46 17.12 9.23
N GLU A 39 -47.22 18.16 8.86
CA GLU A 39 -48.48 18.65 9.45
C GLU A 39 -48.54 18.57 10.98
N GLY A 40 -48.39 19.70 11.67
CA GLY A 40 -48.61 19.74 13.12
C GLY A 40 -48.13 20.98 13.87
N GLY A 41 -48.77 22.13 13.61
CA GLY A 41 -49.04 23.21 14.58
C GLY A 41 -47.85 23.97 15.23
N SER A 42 -48.04 25.08 15.93
CA SER A 42 -49.14 26.01 16.12
C SER A 42 -48.67 26.97 17.21
N TRP A 43 -48.49 28.25 16.86
CA TRP A 43 -48.73 29.44 17.70
C TRP A 43 -47.90 29.70 18.98
N GLY A 44 -47.44 30.96 19.13
CA GLY A 44 -47.09 31.51 20.45
C GLY A 44 -46.24 32.79 20.44
N SER A 45 -46.86 33.94 20.14
CA SER A 45 -46.30 35.29 20.33
C SER A 45 -46.13 35.66 21.81
N ALA A 46 -44.97 36.23 22.18
CA ALA A 46 -44.65 37.44 23.00
C ALA A 46 -45.45 37.78 24.30
N PRO A 47 -45.16 38.84 25.10
CA PRO A 47 -43.94 39.67 25.32
C PRO A 47 -43.59 39.91 26.83
N SER A 48 -42.56 40.73 27.09
CA SER A 48 -42.34 41.56 28.32
C SER A 48 -41.85 40.82 29.59
N GLY A 49 -40.90 41.30 30.40
CA GLY A 49 -40.16 42.57 30.47
C GLY A 49 -39.32 42.64 31.77
N GLY A 50 -38.36 43.58 31.82
CA GLY A 50 -37.76 44.17 33.03
C GLY A 50 -36.56 43.43 33.65
N GLY A 51 -35.30 43.80 33.36
CA GLY A 51 -34.48 44.74 34.18
C GLY A 51 -33.35 43.94 34.88
N ARG A 52 -32.09 44.36 35.07
CA ARG A 52 -31.46 45.68 35.27
C ARG A 52 -29.92 45.49 35.36
N GLY A 53 -29.12 46.32 34.66
CA GLY A 53 -27.68 46.59 34.90
C GLY A 53 -26.70 45.45 34.60
N THR A 54 -25.43 45.61 34.21
CA THR A 54 -24.48 46.72 34.38
C THR A 54 -23.18 46.34 33.61
N PHE A 55 -22.75 47.23 32.69
CA PHE A 55 -21.39 47.50 32.19
C PHE A 55 -20.58 46.44 31.41
N GLY A 56 -20.26 46.77 30.14
CA GLY A 56 -19.22 46.06 29.36
C GLY A 56 -19.12 46.43 27.87
N ARG A 57 -18.71 47.65 27.56
CA ARG A 57 -17.96 48.08 26.34
C ARG A 57 -18.56 47.88 24.93
N ASN A 58 -19.11 49.00 24.43
CA ASN A 58 -19.17 49.48 23.03
C ASN A 58 -17.84 49.25 22.26
N GLY A 59 -17.73 48.95 20.96
CA GLY A 59 -18.57 48.91 19.75
C GLY A 59 -17.60 48.60 18.57
N GLY A 60 -17.98 48.26 17.34
CA GLY A 60 -19.27 48.23 16.68
C GLY A 60 -19.19 47.64 15.26
N ARG A 61 -20.40 47.40 14.73
CA ARG A 61 -20.91 47.33 13.35
C ARG A 61 -19.96 47.15 12.14
N GLY A 62 -20.34 46.20 11.28
CA GLY A 62 -20.01 46.21 9.84
C GLY A 62 -20.47 44.95 9.13
N ASP A 63 -21.58 45.04 8.40
CA ASP A 63 -22.23 44.02 7.57
C ASP A 63 -21.38 43.44 6.43
N ALA A 64 -21.85 42.27 5.96
CA ALA A 64 -21.82 41.75 4.59
C ALA A 64 -20.80 40.65 4.20
N ARG A 65 -21.39 39.48 3.90
CA ARG A 65 -21.13 38.56 2.76
C ARG A 65 -19.73 37.94 2.58
N GLY A 66 -19.69 36.61 2.57
CA GLY A 66 -18.66 35.84 1.85
C GLY A 66 -18.33 34.52 2.54
N GLY A 67 -18.82 33.40 2.00
CA GLY A 67 -18.69 32.08 2.62
C GLY A 67 -17.31 31.43 2.53
N ARG A 68 -17.21 30.22 3.10
CA ARG A 68 -16.38 29.07 2.66
C ARG A 68 -16.60 27.89 3.63
N PHE A 69 -16.98 26.74 3.03
CA PHE A 69 -16.69 25.33 3.36
C PHE A 69 -16.21 25.00 4.80
N GLY A 70 -16.78 24.08 5.58
CA GLY A 70 -17.40 22.79 5.24
C GLY A 70 -16.39 21.65 5.42
N ARG A 71 -16.44 20.91 6.54
CA ARG A 71 -16.09 19.48 6.62
C ARG A 71 -16.55 18.84 7.94
N GLU A 72 -17.78 18.34 7.93
CA GLU A 72 -18.21 17.26 8.83
C GLU A 72 -17.62 15.92 8.37
N ALA A 73 -17.45 15.03 9.34
CA ALA A 73 -16.72 13.76 9.27
C ALA A 73 -17.35 12.73 8.32
N PRO A 74 -16.55 11.84 7.69
CA PRO A 74 -17.09 10.65 7.05
C PRO A 74 -17.36 9.54 8.08
N LEU A 75 -18.59 9.02 8.02
CA LEU A 75 -19.05 7.82 8.69
C LEU A 75 -18.24 6.60 8.21
N ILE A 76 -17.65 5.88 9.16
CA ILE A 76 -16.95 4.61 8.95
C ILE A 76 -17.97 3.48 9.13
N MET A 77 -18.18 2.65 8.10
CA MET A 77 -18.83 1.34 8.23
C MET A 77 -17.77 0.26 8.51
N PRO A 78 -18.04 -0.75 9.36
CA PRO A 78 -17.04 -1.70 9.82
C PRO A 78 -16.96 -2.93 8.91
N GLY A 79 -15.75 -3.35 8.56
CA GLY A 79 -15.49 -4.62 7.88
C GLY A 79 -14.01 -4.79 7.53
N GLY A 80 -13.31 -5.61 8.32
CA GLY A 80 -11.92 -6.02 8.06
C GLY A 80 -10.94 -5.57 9.14
N GLU A 81 -10.60 -6.47 10.06
CA GLU A 81 -9.63 -6.30 11.14
C GLU A 81 -8.17 -6.24 10.66
N ILE A 82 -7.84 -5.37 9.70
CA ILE A 82 -6.47 -5.30 9.13
C ILE A 82 -5.83 -3.90 9.30
N SER A 83 -6.56 -2.89 9.77
CA SER A 83 -6.04 -1.51 9.88
C SER A 83 -5.61 -1.07 11.30
N ARG A 84 -5.31 -1.98 12.22
CA ARG A 84 -4.91 -1.59 13.60
C ARG A 84 -3.40 -1.46 13.85
N THR A 85 -2.54 -1.71 12.87
CA THR A 85 -1.08 -1.60 13.06
C THR A 85 -0.41 -0.48 12.23
N ALA A 86 -1.12 0.10 11.25
CA ALA A 86 -0.60 1.18 10.41
C ALA A 86 -0.78 2.59 11.01
N VAL A 87 -1.49 2.72 12.14
CA VAL A 87 -1.93 4.03 12.66
C VAL A 87 -0.95 4.67 13.66
N VAL A 88 0.12 3.96 14.09
CA VAL A 88 1.08 4.47 15.10
C VAL A 88 2.38 5.04 14.48
N ARG A 89 2.61 4.92 13.18
CA ARG A 89 3.80 5.49 12.52
C ARG A 89 3.38 6.18 11.23
N GLY A 90 3.71 7.46 11.11
CA GLY A 90 3.14 8.37 10.11
C GLY A 90 3.21 7.89 8.64
N PRO A 91 2.37 8.46 7.76
CA PRO A 91 1.88 7.79 6.55
C PRO A 91 2.86 7.69 5.37
N LEU A 92 4.16 7.95 5.56
CA LEU A 92 5.15 8.03 4.47
C LEU A 92 6.52 7.42 4.81
N ALA A 93 6.65 6.71 5.94
CA ALA A 93 7.91 6.08 6.37
C ALA A 93 7.73 4.65 6.91
N SER A 94 6.66 3.95 6.52
CA SER A 94 6.53 2.52 6.86
C SER A 94 7.35 1.70 5.88
N LEU A 95 8.38 1.01 6.38
CA LEU A 95 9.13 0.00 5.64
C LEU A 95 8.15 -1.06 5.07
N PRO A 96 8.12 -1.32 3.75
CA PRO A 96 7.26 -2.33 3.17
C PRO A 96 7.56 -3.71 3.78
N ARG A 97 6.52 -4.46 4.16
CA ARG A 97 6.70 -5.76 4.82
C ARG A 97 7.51 -6.75 3.96
N ASN A 98 7.27 -6.79 2.65
CA ASN A 98 7.98 -7.70 1.75
C ASN A 98 9.48 -7.38 1.71
N GLU A 99 9.84 -6.10 1.60
CA GLU A 99 11.23 -5.62 1.63
C GLU A 99 11.89 -5.95 2.97
N ALA A 100 11.17 -5.73 4.08
CA ALA A 100 11.66 -6.10 5.40
C ALA A 100 11.95 -7.61 5.51
N LEU A 101 11.07 -8.47 5.01
CA LEU A 101 11.29 -9.92 5.07
C LEU A 101 12.49 -10.38 4.25
N LEU A 102 12.70 -9.80 3.05
CA LEU A 102 13.89 -10.09 2.25
C LEU A 102 15.17 -9.69 3.03
N LEU A 103 15.20 -8.49 3.59
CA LEU A 103 16.34 -8.01 4.36
C LEU A 103 16.55 -8.81 5.65
N PHE A 104 15.47 -9.23 6.32
CA PHE A 104 15.58 -10.08 7.49
C PHE A 104 16.16 -11.46 7.14
N CYS A 105 15.76 -12.03 6.01
CA CYS A 105 16.33 -13.29 5.53
C CYS A 105 17.86 -13.18 5.38
N LEU A 106 18.35 -12.12 4.73
CA LEU A 106 19.79 -11.87 4.57
C LEU A 106 20.51 -11.64 5.91
N LEU A 107 19.87 -10.95 6.86
CA LEU A 107 20.42 -10.74 8.21
C LEU A 107 20.55 -12.03 9.02
N SER A 108 19.63 -12.97 8.82
CA SER A 108 19.63 -14.27 9.52
C SER A 108 20.51 -15.29 8.83
N HIS A 109 20.64 -15.20 7.51
CA HIS A 109 21.30 -16.18 6.64
C HIS A 109 22.33 -15.50 5.72
N PRO A 110 23.48 -15.03 6.25
CA PRO A 110 24.46 -14.29 5.45
C PRO A 110 25.05 -15.10 4.28
N TRP A 111 25.13 -16.42 4.42
CA TRP A 111 25.55 -17.37 3.38
C TRP A 111 24.72 -17.28 2.08
N LEU A 112 23.53 -16.67 2.11
CA LEU A 112 22.76 -16.40 0.89
C LEU A 112 23.48 -15.41 -0.03
N MET A 113 24.34 -14.53 0.49
CA MET A 113 25.07 -13.55 -0.31
C MET A 113 26.18 -14.20 -1.14
N ASP A 114 26.74 -15.33 -0.69
CA ASP A 114 27.67 -16.14 -1.49
C ASP A 114 27.01 -16.69 -2.76
N GLU A 115 25.77 -17.18 -2.63
CA GLU A 115 25.05 -17.85 -3.72
C GLU A 115 24.26 -16.87 -4.59
N PHE A 116 23.65 -15.84 -3.99
CA PHE A 116 22.72 -14.92 -4.62
C PHE A 116 23.21 -13.46 -4.59
N GLY A 117 24.51 -13.21 -4.41
CA GLY A 117 25.06 -11.86 -4.27
C GLY A 117 24.72 -10.91 -5.43
N GLU A 118 24.86 -11.37 -6.67
CA GLU A 118 24.46 -10.60 -7.86
C GLU A 118 22.95 -10.32 -7.86
N ASP A 119 22.14 -11.34 -7.56
CA ASP A 119 20.70 -11.22 -7.46
C ASP A 119 20.27 -10.20 -6.38
N VAL A 120 20.94 -10.22 -5.21
CA VAL A 120 20.74 -9.25 -4.12
C VAL A 120 21.16 -7.85 -4.55
N SER A 121 22.24 -7.74 -5.34
CA SER A 121 22.73 -6.47 -5.86
C SER A 121 21.73 -5.78 -6.82
N ASP A 122 20.96 -6.57 -7.55
CA ASP A 122 19.96 -6.11 -8.53
C ASP A 122 18.53 -6.01 -7.97
N LEU A 123 18.29 -6.45 -6.72
CA LEU A 123 16.96 -6.39 -6.12
C LEU A 123 16.49 -4.93 -5.99
N PRO A 124 15.34 -4.56 -6.58
CA PRO A 124 14.84 -3.19 -6.51
C PRO A 124 14.16 -2.94 -5.17
N PHE A 125 14.51 -1.87 -4.47
CA PHE A 125 13.83 -1.46 -3.23
C PHE A 125 13.17 -0.09 -3.43
N ALA A 126 11.87 0.00 -3.12
CA ALA A 126 11.13 1.24 -3.20
C ALA A 126 11.44 2.17 -2.01
N ASN A 127 11.71 1.59 -0.83
CA ASN A 127 12.09 2.35 0.35
C ASN A 127 13.61 2.60 0.39
N LYS A 128 14.01 3.86 0.57
CA LYS A 128 15.41 4.27 0.62
C LYS A 128 16.18 3.72 1.83
N GLU A 129 15.52 3.57 2.98
CA GLU A 129 16.13 2.93 4.16
C GLU A 129 16.39 1.44 3.89
N ALA A 130 15.44 0.75 3.25
CA ALA A 130 15.58 -0.65 2.87
C ALA A 130 16.75 -0.87 1.91
N ASP A 131 16.86 -0.03 0.88
CA ASP A 131 17.98 -0.07 -0.06
C ASP A 131 19.31 0.29 0.60
N ARG A 132 19.33 1.24 1.55
CA ARG A 132 20.51 1.56 2.35
C ARG A 132 20.98 0.33 3.14
N LEU A 133 20.06 -0.39 3.80
CA LEU A 133 20.40 -1.60 4.53
C LEU A 133 20.94 -2.68 3.61
N ARG A 134 20.30 -2.94 2.46
CA ARG A 134 20.78 -3.90 1.45
C ARG A 134 22.23 -3.61 1.03
N ARG A 135 22.56 -2.35 0.72
CA ARG A 135 23.92 -1.97 0.34
C ARG A 135 24.91 -2.22 1.46
N ALA A 136 24.57 -1.85 2.69
CA ALA A 136 25.43 -2.11 3.85
C ALA A 136 25.65 -3.61 4.11
N LEU A 137 24.64 -4.45 3.83
CA LEU A 137 24.79 -5.92 3.90
C LEU A 137 25.77 -6.43 2.84
N LEU A 138 25.67 -5.94 1.60
CA LEU A 138 26.59 -6.29 0.52
C LEU A 138 28.01 -5.80 0.80
N GLU A 139 28.17 -4.57 1.31
CA GLU A 139 29.46 -4.03 1.72
C GLU A 139 30.09 -4.87 2.84
N ALA A 140 29.30 -5.23 3.87
CA ALA A 140 29.75 -6.10 4.94
C ALA A 140 30.24 -7.46 4.43
N HIS A 141 29.50 -8.06 3.48
CA HIS A 141 29.87 -9.33 2.86
C HIS A 141 31.18 -9.20 2.05
N LEU A 142 31.35 -8.11 1.29
CA LEU A 142 32.61 -7.85 0.57
C LEU A 142 33.81 -7.65 1.51
N ASP A 143 33.56 -7.13 2.72
CA ASP A 143 34.56 -6.98 3.79
C ASP A 143 34.80 -8.31 4.56
N GLY A 144 34.11 -9.39 4.21
CA GLY A 144 34.27 -10.74 4.79
C GLY A 144 33.45 -10.98 6.07
N ALA A 145 32.38 -10.20 6.30
CA ALA A 145 31.47 -10.39 7.42
C ALA A 145 30.38 -11.45 7.10
N ASP A 146 30.79 -12.72 7.09
CA ASP A 146 29.93 -13.84 6.65
C ASP A 146 29.15 -14.51 7.81
N ASP A 147 29.35 -14.06 9.05
CA ASP A 147 28.58 -14.50 10.21
C ASP A 147 27.67 -13.39 10.77
N SER A 148 26.67 -13.78 11.57
CA SER A 148 25.67 -12.84 12.07
C SER A 148 26.25 -11.81 13.04
N ASP A 149 27.31 -12.16 13.77
CA ASP A 149 27.95 -11.30 14.77
C ASP A 149 28.81 -10.22 14.10
N ALA A 150 29.59 -10.60 13.07
CA ALA A 150 30.37 -9.68 12.24
C ALA A 150 29.44 -8.74 11.46
N LEU A 151 28.33 -9.26 10.94
CA LEU A 151 27.32 -8.45 10.27
C LEU A 151 26.68 -7.44 11.24
N ALA A 152 26.36 -7.87 12.47
CA ALA A 152 25.85 -6.96 13.50
C ALA A 152 26.88 -5.87 13.83
N ALA A 153 28.15 -6.23 14.02
CA ALA A 153 29.22 -5.26 14.28
C ALA A 153 29.39 -4.25 13.12
N HIS A 154 29.29 -4.70 11.87
CA HIS A 154 29.32 -3.82 10.70
C HIS A 154 28.12 -2.86 10.69
N LEU A 155 26.92 -3.37 10.94
CA LEU A 155 25.70 -2.54 11.00
C LEU A 155 25.74 -1.53 12.14
N SER A 156 26.36 -1.86 13.27
CA SER A 156 26.55 -0.90 14.37
C SER A 156 27.52 0.23 14.00
N ARG A 157 28.56 -0.05 13.21
CA ARG A 157 29.46 0.99 12.70
C ARG A 157 28.79 1.95 11.74
N GLU A 158 27.76 1.49 11.03
CA GLU A 158 26.98 2.25 10.04
C GLU A 158 25.70 2.91 10.61
N ASP A 159 25.49 2.84 11.94
CA ASP A 159 24.30 3.31 12.64
C ASP A 159 22.98 2.69 12.11
N LEU A 160 23.02 1.42 11.68
CA LEU A 160 21.87 0.71 11.10
C LEU A 160 21.16 -0.27 12.05
N ASP A 161 21.59 -0.39 13.31
CA ASP A 161 21.01 -1.33 14.27
C ASP A 161 19.51 -1.14 14.46
N ALA A 162 19.07 0.11 14.59
CA ALA A 162 17.66 0.44 14.80
C ALA A 162 16.80 0.03 13.60
N LEU A 163 17.36 0.10 12.39
CA LEU A 163 16.69 -0.33 11.18
C LEU A 163 16.66 -1.87 11.09
N ALA A 164 17.76 -2.54 11.40
CA ALA A 164 17.81 -4.00 11.46
C ALA A 164 16.81 -4.57 12.48
N GLN A 165 16.68 -3.94 13.65
CA GLN A 165 15.67 -4.34 14.65
C GLN A 165 14.24 -4.09 14.18
N ARG A 166 14.00 -2.97 13.49
CA ARG A 166 12.69 -2.67 12.90
C ARG A 166 12.30 -3.69 11.84
N VAL A 167 13.25 -4.10 11.01
CA VAL A 167 13.10 -5.15 10.00
C VAL A 167 12.69 -6.48 10.64
N ARG A 168 13.45 -6.93 11.66
CA ARG A 168 13.16 -8.15 12.42
C ARG A 168 11.75 -8.11 13.06
N GLY A 169 11.37 -6.96 13.62
CA GLY A 169 10.08 -6.77 14.29
C GLY A 169 8.84 -6.77 13.39
N LEU A 170 8.99 -6.75 12.05
CA LEU A 170 7.87 -6.84 11.11
C LEU A 170 7.51 -8.28 10.73
N ALA A 171 8.38 -9.24 11.04
CA ALA A 171 8.16 -10.64 10.77
C ALA A 171 7.22 -11.27 11.80
N ASN A 172 6.35 -12.16 11.33
CA ASN A 172 5.52 -13.01 12.17
C ASN A 172 6.18 -14.40 12.24
N PRO A 173 6.66 -14.85 13.41
CA PRO A 173 7.35 -16.13 13.55
C PRO A 173 6.59 -17.35 13.03
N ARG A 174 5.24 -17.32 13.02
CA ARG A 174 4.42 -18.45 12.55
C ARG A 174 4.33 -18.52 11.03
N MET A 175 4.26 -17.36 10.37
CA MET A 175 4.03 -17.28 8.93
C MET A 175 5.33 -17.12 8.15
N ASP A 176 6.30 -16.40 8.72
CA ASP A 176 7.57 -16.08 8.10
C ASP A 176 8.70 -16.90 8.72
N TRP A 177 8.42 -18.12 9.16
CA TRP A 177 9.44 -18.99 9.76
C TRP A 177 10.71 -19.15 8.90
N PRO A 178 10.68 -19.15 7.53
CA PRO A 178 11.90 -19.36 6.74
C PRO A 178 12.97 -18.27 6.89
N VAL A 179 12.60 -17.07 7.35
CA VAL A 179 13.56 -15.97 7.56
C VAL A 179 14.27 -16.04 8.90
N TYR A 180 13.92 -17.00 9.76
CA TYR A 180 14.54 -17.18 11.08
C TYR A 180 15.78 -18.09 11.00
N PRO A 181 16.78 -17.88 11.88
CA PRO A 181 18.07 -18.58 11.81
C PRO A 181 18.02 -20.11 11.98
N ASP A 182 16.94 -20.65 12.56
CA ASP A 182 16.73 -22.08 12.78
C ASP A 182 16.23 -22.84 11.53
N THR A 183 15.99 -22.12 10.44
CA THR A 183 15.51 -22.67 9.16
C THR A 183 16.63 -23.41 8.43
N GLY A 184 16.34 -24.61 7.92
CA GLY A 184 17.27 -25.37 7.08
C GLY A 184 17.58 -24.67 5.75
N ALA A 185 18.84 -24.76 5.29
CA ALA A 185 19.32 -24.00 4.14
C ALA A 185 18.51 -24.23 2.85
N GLU A 186 18.06 -25.45 2.58
CA GLU A 186 17.25 -25.74 1.38
C GLU A 186 15.90 -25.02 1.38
N ASP A 187 15.23 -24.95 2.54
CA ASP A 187 13.97 -24.23 2.68
C ASP A 187 14.18 -22.71 2.54
N VAL A 188 15.29 -22.19 3.07
CA VAL A 188 15.68 -20.78 2.90
C VAL A 188 15.89 -20.46 1.42
N ARG A 189 16.64 -21.29 0.67
CA ARG A 189 16.89 -21.08 -0.77
C ARG A 189 15.61 -21.07 -1.58
N LEU A 190 14.73 -22.03 -1.33
CA LEU A 190 13.47 -22.14 -2.03
C LEU A 190 12.57 -20.93 -1.74
N TRP A 191 12.45 -20.55 -0.46
CA TRP A 191 11.71 -19.36 -0.05
C TRP A 191 12.28 -18.10 -0.69
N TRP A 192 13.62 -17.93 -0.63
CA TRP A 192 14.32 -16.77 -1.20
C TRP A 192 14.07 -16.63 -2.69
N SER A 193 14.23 -17.72 -3.45
CA SER A 193 14.02 -17.74 -4.90
C SER A 193 12.59 -17.35 -5.28
N GLN A 194 11.60 -17.94 -4.61
CA GLN A 194 10.19 -17.61 -4.85
C GLN A 194 9.88 -16.16 -4.47
N ARG A 195 10.32 -15.72 -3.30
CA ARG A 195 9.99 -14.41 -2.74
C ARG A 195 10.63 -13.26 -3.51
N SER A 196 11.90 -13.40 -3.87
CA SER A 196 12.65 -12.43 -4.67
C SER A 196 12.06 -12.30 -6.08
N ALA A 197 11.67 -13.41 -6.72
CA ALA A 197 11.01 -13.41 -8.02
C ALA A 197 9.66 -12.66 -7.99
N LEU A 198 8.82 -12.96 -6.98
CA LEU A 198 7.55 -12.25 -6.79
C LEU A 198 7.76 -10.75 -6.55
N HIS A 199 8.76 -10.39 -5.74
CA HIS A 199 9.12 -9.00 -5.47
C HIS A 199 9.53 -8.24 -6.73
N ARG A 200 10.42 -8.82 -7.55
CA ARG A 200 10.84 -8.24 -8.84
C ARG A 200 9.65 -8.06 -9.79
N LYS A 201 8.79 -9.08 -9.90
CA LYS A 201 7.58 -9.00 -10.73
C LYS A 201 6.65 -7.88 -10.27
N ALA A 202 6.38 -7.78 -8.97
CA ALA A 202 5.55 -6.72 -8.40
C ALA A 202 6.14 -5.32 -8.65
N TYR A 203 7.47 -5.18 -8.54
CA TYR A 203 8.15 -3.91 -8.82
C TYR A 203 8.03 -3.50 -10.29
N THR A 204 8.28 -4.43 -11.23
CA THR A 204 8.14 -4.19 -12.67
C THR A 204 6.71 -3.80 -13.03
N LEU A 205 5.71 -4.53 -12.54
CA LEU A 205 4.30 -4.22 -12.77
C LEU A 205 3.90 -2.88 -12.16
N SER A 206 4.43 -2.51 -11.00
CA SER A 206 4.19 -1.20 -10.38
C SER A 206 4.76 -0.06 -11.22
N ARG A 207 5.90 -0.26 -11.88
CA ARG A 207 6.47 0.72 -12.82
C ARG A 207 5.66 0.81 -14.09
N GLU A 208 5.27 -0.33 -14.66
CA GLU A 208 4.40 -0.39 -15.84
C GLU A 208 3.05 0.29 -15.58
N LEU A 209 2.49 0.12 -14.38
CA LEU A 209 1.25 0.77 -13.96
C LEU A 209 1.38 2.30 -13.98
N ARG A 210 2.47 2.83 -13.40
CA ARG A 210 2.74 4.27 -13.41
C ARG A 210 2.94 4.81 -14.83
N GLU A 211 3.54 4.01 -15.71
CA GLU A 211 3.69 4.38 -17.12
C GLU A 211 2.34 4.43 -17.82
N ALA A 212 1.52 3.39 -17.67
CA ALA A 212 0.18 3.33 -18.24
C ALA A 212 -0.70 4.48 -17.74
N GLU A 213 -0.62 4.83 -16.46
CA GLU A 213 -1.33 5.98 -15.89
C GLU A 213 -0.86 7.31 -16.48
N ARG A 214 0.46 7.48 -16.70
CA ARG A 214 1.01 8.67 -17.37
C ARG A 214 0.54 8.77 -18.81
N SER A 215 0.67 7.68 -19.59
CA SER A 215 0.27 7.65 -20.99
C SER A 215 -1.23 7.91 -21.16
N LEU A 216 -2.08 7.42 -20.26
CA LEU A 216 -3.51 7.73 -20.27
C LEU A 216 -3.80 9.21 -19.94
N GLY A 217 -3.01 9.80 -19.04
CA GLY A 217 -3.10 11.23 -18.71
C GLY A 217 -2.67 12.13 -19.88
N GLU A 218 -1.69 11.71 -20.66
CA GLU A 218 -1.19 12.42 -21.85
C GLU A 218 -2.09 12.22 -23.07
N ASP A 219 -2.53 10.99 -23.34
CA ASP A 219 -3.47 10.63 -24.40
C ASP A 219 -4.61 9.76 -23.86
N PRO A 220 -5.82 10.32 -23.67
CA PRO A 220 -6.98 9.59 -23.18
C PRO A 220 -7.63 8.76 -24.31
N SER A 221 -6.89 7.78 -24.82
CA SER A 221 -7.33 6.84 -25.85
C SER A 221 -7.81 5.51 -25.26
N GLU A 222 -8.66 4.80 -26.01
CA GLU A 222 -9.17 3.47 -25.62
C GLU A 222 -8.04 2.45 -25.49
N ALA A 223 -6.99 2.57 -26.31
CA ALA A 223 -5.80 1.73 -26.22
C ALA A 223 -5.07 1.90 -24.88
N ASN A 224 -4.83 3.14 -24.45
CA ASN A 224 -4.18 3.41 -23.17
C ASN A 224 -5.04 2.97 -21.98
N PHE A 225 -6.37 3.09 -22.10
CA PHE A 225 -7.29 2.60 -21.07
C PHE A 225 -7.27 1.06 -20.97
N ALA A 226 -7.26 0.36 -22.10
CA ALA A 226 -7.17 -1.09 -22.15
C ALA A 226 -5.84 -1.60 -21.55
N TRP A 227 -4.73 -0.93 -21.87
CA TRP A 227 -3.42 -1.24 -21.30
C TRP A 227 -3.40 -1.03 -19.77
N LEU A 228 -3.91 0.09 -19.26
CA LEU A 228 -4.00 0.33 -17.82
C LEU A 228 -4.79 -0.76 -17.09
N ARG A 229 -5.92 -1.20 -17.67
CA ARG A 229 -6.74 -2.27 -17.10
C ARG A 229 -5.97 -3.60 -17.06
N ASP A 230 -5.30 -3.95 -18.15
CA ASP A 230 -4.50 -5.17 -18.27
C ASP A 230 -3.37 -5.21 -17.22
N VAL A 231 -2.64 -4.10 -17.03
CA VAL A 231 -1.58 -4.02 -16.01
C VAL A 231 -2.14 -4.21 -14.60
N ARG A 232 -3.30 -3.62 -14.29
CA ARG A 232 -3.97 -3.79 -12.99
C ARG A 232 -4.39 -5.22 -12.73
N GLU A 233 -4.90 -5.91 -13.76
CA GLU A 233 -5.25 -7.33 -13.68
C GLU A 233 -4.01 -8.21 -13.43
N ARG A 234 -2.92 -7.97 -14.17
CA ARG A 234 -1.64 -8.67 -13.95
C ARG A 234 -1.06 -8.44 -12.56
N LEU A 235 -1.19 -7.23 -12.02
CA LEU A 235 -0.75 -6.89 -10.66
C LEU A 235 -1.58 -7.65 -9.61
N SER A 236 -2.92 -7.61 -9.73
CA SER A 236 -3.81 -8.33 -8.83
C SER A 236 -3.58 -9.84 -8.87
N ALA A 237 -3.30 -10.41 -10.05
CA ALA A 237 -2.99 -11.83 -10.20
C ALA A 237 -1.65 -12.20 -9.52
N ALA A 238 -0.64 -11.33 -9.61
CA ALA A 238 0.67 -11.55 -8.99
C ALA A 238 0.63 -11.52 -7.46
N GLU A 239 -0.30 -10.77 -6.85
CA GLU A 239 -0.51 -10.75 -5.40
C GLU A 239 -1.21 -12.01 -4.88
N GLY A 240 -1.96 -12.72 -5.74
CA GLY A 240 -2.75 -13.89 -5.38
C GLY A 240 -2.09 -15.25 -5.60
N THR A 241 -0.81 -15.30 -5.99
CA THR A 241 -0.14 -16.57 -6.33
C THR A 241 0.68 -17.12 -5.16
N ASP A 242 0.10 -18.03 -4.36
CA ASP A 242 0.83 -18.89 -3.42
C ASP A 242 0.72 -20.34 -3.93
N ALA A 243 1.78 -20.84 -4.57
CA ALA A 243 1.86 -22.24 -5.00
C ALA A 243 2.60 -23.05 -3.94
N LEU A 244 1.97 -24.12 -3.45
CA LEU A 244 2.60 -25.08 -2.53
C LEU A 244 3.68 -25.85 -3.32
N VAL A 245 4.94 -25.68 -2.92
CA VAL A 245 6.06 -26.44 -3.49
C VAL A 245 6.23 -27.75 -2.72
N GLU A 246 6.29 -28.88 -3.44
CA GLU A 246 6.53 -30.20 -2.84
C GLU A 246 7.90 -30.23 -2.15
N GLY A 247 7.93 -30.62 -0.88
CA GLY A 247 9.16 -30.66 -0.06
C GLY A 247 9.47 -29.40 0.75
N PHE A 248 8.74 -28.28 0.55
CA PHE A 248 8.94 -27.08 1.37
C PHE A 248 8.60 -27.33 2.84
N GLY A 249 9.52 -26.98 3.73
CA GLY A 249 9.46 -27.24 5.17
C GLY A 249 10.11 -28.56 5.58
N ALA A 250 10.44 -29.47 4.67
CA ALA A 250 11.00 -30.77 5.03
C ALA A 250 12.38 -30.66 5.69
N SER A 251 13.25 -29.77 5.19
CA SER A 251 14.59 -29.55 5.75
C SER A 251 14.56 -28.88 7.14
N SER A 252 13.44 -28.25 7.47
CA SER A 252 13.22 -27.55 8.73
C SER A 252 12.28 -28.29 9.69
N GLY A 253 12.02 -29.58 9.44
CA GLY A 253 11.15 -30.41 10.29
C GLY A 253 9.66 -30.03 10.25
N ARG A 254 9.26 -29.25 9.25
CA ARG A 254 7.89 -28.74 8.99
C ARG A 254 7.25 -29.38 7.75
N GLY A 255 7.90 -30.39 7.16
CA GLY A 255 7.37 -31.10 6.00
C GLY A 255 5.99 -31.67 6.31
N GLY A 256 5.01 -31.37 5.46
CA GLY A 256 3.65 -31.84 5.63
C GLY A 256 3.63 -33.36 5.82
N THR A 257 3.15 -33.81 6.98
CA THR A 257 2.88 -35.22 7.20
C THR A 257 1.81 -35.65 6.19
N ARG A 258 2.22 -36.40 5.15
CA ARG A 258 1.30 -37.25 4.40
C ARG A 258 0.80 -38.30 5.39
N SER A 259 -0.28 -38.01 6.10
CA SER A 259 -1.11 -39.04 6.72
C SER A 259 -1.90 -39.68 5.58
N VAL A 260 -1.49 -40.89 5.22
CA VAL A 260 -2.24 -41.86 4.42
C VAL A 260 -3.58 -42.17 5.08
#